data_AF-A0A0Q5NVX2-F1
#
_entry.id   AF-A0A0Q5NVX2-F1
#
_cell.length_a   1.000
_cell.length_b   1.000
_cell.length_c   1.000
_cell.angle_alpha   90.00
_cell.angle_beta   90.00
_cell.angle_gamma   90.00
#
_symmetry.space_group_name_H-M   'P 1'
#
loop_
_entity.id
_entity.type
_entity.pdbx_description
1 polymer ?
#
loop_
_entity_poly.entity_id
_entity_poly.type
_entity_poly.pdbx_seq_one_letter_code
_entity_poly.pdbx_strand_id
1 'polypeptide(L)'
;MRLLADQNMTIISVNGRVTIEAKEELLLKCGGSYFRMSSTGIEDGTRGDRSFKSASFGRQGPASLGESMNTWTHAKFDEQFALKWPFSNKPVANRAFSIIMGDGSVIKGMTDKAGTTGLQKSIFVEGVKLRIGPK
;
A
#
# COMPACT_ATOMS: atom_id res chain seq x y z
N MET A 1 -24.50 -3.02 -3.96
CA MET A 1 -24.48 -4.17 -4.90
C MET A 1 -24.14 -5.42 -4.11
N ARG A 2 -24.72 -6.58 -4.43
CA ARG A 2 -24.39 -7.88 -3.80
C ARG A 2 -24.27 -8.92 -4.90
N LEU A 3 -23.21 -9.72 -4.86
CA LEU A 3 -23.13 -10.96 -5.63
C LEU A 3 -23.43 -12.11 -4.68
N LEU A 4 -24.43 -12.92 -5.03
CA LEU A 4 -24.84 -14.09 -4.28
C LEU A 4 -24.81 -15.30 -5.22
N ALA A 5 -24.34 -16.43 -4.72
CA ALA A 5 -24.39 -17.71 -5.40
C ALA A 5 -25.08 -18.72 -4.46
N ASP A 6 -25.95 -19.56 -5.02
CA ASP A 6 -26.61 -20.63 -4.28
C ASP A 6 -25.65 -21.80 -3.96
N GLN A 7 -24.68 -22.01 -4.86
CA GLN A 7 -23.64 -23.00 -4.72
C GLN A 7 -22.26 -22.32 -4.68
N ASN A 8 -21.31 -22.82 -5.47
CA ASN A 8 -19.94 -22.35 -5.47
C ASN A 8 -19.79 -21.04 -6.25
N MET A 9 -18.93 -20.15 -5.74
CA MET A 9 -18.44 -18.98 -6.46
C MET A 9 -16.92 -19.07 -6.60
N THR A 10 -16.43 -18.86 -7.82
CA THR A 10 -15.01 -18.96 -8.15
C THR A 10 -14.55 -17.66 -8.80
N ILE A 11 -13.53 -17.02 -8.22
CA ILE A 11 -12.90 -15.81 -8.76
C ILE A 11 -11.45 -16.17 -9.13
N ILE A 12 -11.16 -16.26 -10.43
CA ILE A 12 -9.84 -16.67 -10.95
C ILE A 12 -9.33 -15.62 -11.94
N SER A 13 -8.04 -15.32 -11.87
CA SER A 13 -7.30 -14.64 -12.94
C SER A 13 -6.34 -15.64 -13.59
N VAL A 14 -6.46 -15.86 -14.90
CA VAL A 14 -5.67 -16.88 -15.63
C VAL A 14 -4.25 -16.41 -15.91
N ASN A 15 -4.09 -15.13 -16.30
CA ASN A 15 -2.80 -14.57 -16.72
C ASN A 15 -2.42 -13.32 -15.92
N GLY A 16 -3.13 -13.03 -14.83
CA GLY A 16 -3.06 -11.73 -14.17
C GLY A 16 -3.19 -11.80 -12.64
N ARG A 17 -3.91 -10.82 -12.08
CA ARG A 17 -4.08 -10.60 -10.65
C ARG A 17 -5.56 -10.37 -10.33
N VAL A 18 -6.00 -10.82 -9.16
CA VAL A 18 -7.28 -10.41 -8.56
C VAL A 18 -6.98 -9.36 -7.49
N THR A 19 -7.54 -8.16 -7.65
CA THR A 19 -7.44 -7.07 -6.67
C THR A 19 -8.81 -6.88 -6.02
N ILE A 20 -8.86 -6.99 -4.69
CA ILE A 20 -10.07 -6.78 -3.89
C ILE A 20 -9.75 -5.65 -2.91
N GLU A 21 -10.46 -4.53 -3.04
CA GLU A 21 -10.24 -3.31 -2.27
C GLU A 21 -11.54 -2.81 -1.67
N ALA A 22 -11.46 -2.26 -0.47
CA ALA A 22 -12.59 -1.61 0.19
C ALA A 22 -12.11 -0.38 0.97
N LYS A 23 -12.99 0.61 1.10
CA LYS A 23 -12.69 1.87 1.79
C LYS A 23 -12.63 1.73 3.31
N GLU A 24 -13.49 0.89 3.88
CA GLU A 24 -13.67 0.78 5.33
C GLU A 24 -13.09 -0.52 5.87
N GLU A 25 -13.57 -1.67 5.36
CA GLU A 25 -13.08 -2.97 5.77
C GLU A 25 -13.27 -4.05 4.68
N LEU A 26 -12.40 -5.06 4.73
CA LEU A 26 -12.57 -6.34 4.05
C LEU A 26 -12.77 -7.42 5.11
N LEU A 27 -13.90 -8.13 5.03
CA LEU A 27 -14.25 -9.24 5.92
C LEU A 27 -14.42 -10.52 5.11
N LEU A 28 -13.54 -11.49 5.34
CA LEU A 28 -13.64 -12.85 4.81
C LEU A 28 -14.09 -13.75 5.95
N LYS A 29 -15.27 -14.36 5.85
CA LYS A 29 -15.88 -15.11 6.95
C LYS A 29 -16.37 -16.48 6.47
N CYS A 30 -16.12 -17.50 7.29
CA CYS A 30 -16.69 -18.84 7.12
C CYS A 30 -17.11 -19.37 8.50
N GLY A 31 -18.43 -19.54 8.71
CA GLY A 31 -18.97 -19.88 10.02
C GLY A 31 -18.58 -18.84 11.09
N GLY A 32 -17.92 -19.28 12.15
CA GLY A 32 -17.39 -18.41 13.21
C GLY A 32 -15.95 -17.91 13.01
N SER A 33 -15.24 -18.43 12.01
CA SER A 33 -13.86 -17.99 11.69
C SER A 33 -13.88 -16.83 10.69
N TYR A 34 -12.93 -15.92 10.81
CA TYR A 34 -12.85 -14.76 9.94
C TYR A 34 -11.43 -14.19 9.82
N PHE A 35 -11.21 -13.49 8.72
CA PHE A 35 -10.10 -12.58 8.50
C PHE A 35 -10.67 -11.19 8.20
N ARG A 36 -10.27 -10.20 8.99
CA ARG A 36 -10.71 -8.82 8.86
C ARG A 36 -9.51 -7.93 8.62
N MET A 37 -9.60 -7.07 7.62
CA MET A 37 -8.62 -6.03 7.35
C MET A 37 -9.31 -4.67 7.34
N SER A 38 -8.77 -3.72 8.09
CA SER A 38 -9.21 -2.33 8.14
C SER A 38 -8.02 -1.38 7.96
N SER A 39 -8.28 -0.07 7.94
CA SER A 39 -7.22 0.95 7.94
C SER A 39 -6.33 0.95 9.19
N THR A 40 -6.76 0.29 10.28
CA THR A 40 -6.04 0.29 11.55
C THR A 40 -5.31 -1.01 11.84
N GLY A 41 -5.61 -2.10 11.12
CA GLY A 41 -4.94 -3.37 11.34
C GLY A 41 -5.59 -4.56 10.66
N ILE A 42 -5.04 -5.73 10.98
CA ILE A 42 -5.47 -7.04 10.49
C ILE A 42 -5.80 -7.92 11.70
N GLU A 43 -6.95 -8.59 11.65
CA GLU A 43 -7.42 -9.52 12.66
C GLU A 43 -7.73 -10.87 12.01
N ASP A 44 -7.14 -11.93 12.55
CA ASP A 44 -7.40 -13.32 12.17
C ASP A 44 -7.97 -14.04 13.39
N GLY A 45 -9.24 -14.40 13.32
CA GLY A 45 -10.00 -14.95 14.44
C GLY A 45 -10.61 -16.31 14.12
N THR A 46 -10.43 -17.27 15.02
CA THR A 46 -11.08 -18.58 14.96
C THR A 46 -11.30 -19.15 16.36
N ARG A 47 -12.28 -20.05 16.49
CA ARG A 47 -12.55 -20.80 17.75
C ARG A 47 -11.77 -22.11 17.85
N GLY A 48 -11.29 -22.63 16.73
CA GLY A 48 -10.53 -23.88 16.67
C GLY A 48 -9.03 -23.63 16.60
N ASP A 49 -8.28 -24.69 16.27
CA ASP A 49 -6.84 -24.59 16.11
C ASP A 49 -6.47 -23.79 14.85
N ARG A 50 -5.52 -22.87 15.01
CA ARG A 50 -4.89 -22.16 13.91
C ARG A 50 -3.55 -22.81 13.59
N SER A 51 -3.48 -23.53 12.47
CA SER A 51 -2.25 -24.23 12.06
C SER A 51 -1.49 -23.47 10.99
N PHE A 52 -0.20 -23.23 11.24
CA PHE A 52 0.74 -22.68 10.27
C PHE A 52 1.76 -23.74 9.91
N LYS A 53 1.78 -24.14 8.64
CA LYS A 53 2.78 -25.07 8.10
C LYS A 53 3.65 -24.29 7.13
N SER A 54 4.90 -24.03 7.50
CA SER A 54 5.81 -23.22 6.70
C SER A 54 7.25 -23.69 6.83
N ALA A 55 8.02 -23.58 5.75
CA ALA A 55 9.47 -23.78 5.77
C ALA A 55 10.22 -22.61 6.44
N SER A 56 9.60 -21.42 6.49
CA SER A 56 10.10 -20.23 7.18
C SER A 56 8.94 -19.33 7.58
N PHE A 57 9.02 -18.74 8.77
CA PHE A 57 8.09 -17.75 9.27
C PHE A 57 8.87 -16.61 9.94
N GLY A 58 8.62 -15.38 9.48
CA GLY A 58 9.28 -14.19 10.00
C GLY A 58 8.26 -13.13 10.41
N ARG A 59 8.43 -12.56 11.60
CA ARG A 59 7.66 -11.38 12.04
C ARG A 59 8.54 -10.15 11.88
N GLN A 60 8.22 -9.34 10.87
CA GLN A 60 8.92 -8.08 10.59
C GLN A 60 8.23 -6.91 11.31
N GLY A 61 8.86 -5.74 11.24
CA GLY A 61 8.26 -4.49 11.66
C GLY A 61 7.02 -4.12 10.84
N PRO A 62 6.33 -3.02 11.21
CA PRO A 62 5.20 -2.51 10.44
C PRO A 62 5.62 -2.15 9.01
N ALA A 63 4.71 -2.31 8.05
CA ALA A 63 4.90 -1.97 6.65
C ALA A 63 3.60 -1.42 6.05
N SER A 64 3.71 -0.68 4.95
CA SER A 64 2.57 -0.23 4.15
C SER A 64 2.64 -0.75 2.71
N LEU A 65 1.50 -0.78 2.02
CA LEU A 65 1.44 -1.24 0.63
C LEU A 65 2.28 -0.36 -0.30
N GLY A 66 2.14 0.97 -0.19
CA GLY A 66 2.94 1.92 -0.96
C GLY A 66 4.45 1.76 -0.76
N GLU A 67 4.89 1.65 0.48
CA GLU A 67 6.30 1.41 0.78
C GLU A 67 6.79 0.06 0.21
N SER A 68 5.97 -0.99 0.31
CA SER A 68 6.31 -2.31 -0.19
C SER A 68 6.43 -2.33 -1.71
N MET A 69 5.57 -1.60 -2.43
CA MET A 69 5.59 -1.55 -3.89
C MET A 69 6.89 -0.93 -4.45
N ASN A 70 7.55 -0.02 -3.72
CA ASN A 70 8.86 0.52 -4.10
C ASN A 70 9.94 -0.57 -4.24
N THR A 71 9.79 -1.68 -3.52
CA THR A 71 10.73 -2.82 -3.59
C THR A 71 10.41 -3.80 -4.72
N TRP A 72 9.23 -3.70 -5.35
CA TRP A 72 8.80 -4.66 -6.36
C TRP A 72 9.44 -4.38 -7.72
N THR A 73 9.90 -5.45 -8.38
CA THR A 73 10.50 -5.38 -9.73
C THR A 73 9.47 -5.27 -10.85
N HIS A 74 8.21 -5.62 -10.58
CA HIS A 74 7.12 -5.67 -11.55
C HIS A 74 6.17 -4.46 -11.48
N ALA A 75 6.46 -3.46 -10.66
CA ALA A 75 5.69 -2.22 -10.64
C ALA A 75 5.98 -1.43 -11.93
N LYS A 76 4.92 -1.11 -12.69
CA LYS A 76 5.01 -0.52 -14.04
C LYS A 76 4.99 1.00 -14.03
N PHE A 77 4.54 1.60 -12.94
CA PHE A 77 4.52 3.05 -12.77
C PHE A 77 5.70 3.45 -11.90
N ASP A 78 6.50 4.40 -12.38
CA ASP A 78 7.68 4.92 -11.73
C ASP A 78 7.67 6.45 -11.78
N GLU A 79 7.11 7.08 -10.75
CA GLU A 79 7.03 8.53 -10.66
C GLU A 79 8.12 9.08 -9.74
N GLN A 80 8.72 10.20 -10.13
CA GLN A 80 9.63 10.97 -9.29
C GLN A 80 9.19 12.43 -9.27
N PHE A 81 9.10 13.00 -8.07
CA PHE A 81 8.78 14.41 -7.89
C PHE A 81 10.05 15.22 -7.66
N ALA A 82 10.25 16.26 -8.45
CA ALA A 82 11.29 17.25 -8.26
C ALA A 82 10.68 18.54 -7.70
N LEU A 83 11.01 18.86 -6.45
CA LEU A 83 10.49 20.03 -5.75
C LEU A 83 11.36 21.26 -6.02
N LYS A 84 10.71 22.37 -6.41
CA LYS A 84 11.35 23.68 -6.61
C LYS A 84 10.60 24.76 -5.83
N TRP A 85 11.34 25.74 -5.30
CA TRP A 85 10.74 26.90 -4.63
C TRP A 85 10.01 27.78 -5.65
N PRO A 86 8.76 28.20 -5.39
CA PRO A 86 7.93 28.89 -6.38
C PRO A 86 8.51 30.24 -6.83
N PHE A 87 9.21 30.95 -5.93
CA PHE A 87 9.75 32.29 -6.23
C PHE A 87 11.17 32.27 -6.80
N SER A 88 12.00 31.28 -6.47
CA SER A 88 13.41 31.26 -6.86
C SER A 88 13.74 30.17 -7.89
N ASN A 89 12.80 29.26 -8.16
CA ASN A 89 12.99 28.06 -8.97
C ASN A 89 14.15 27.15 -8.51
N LYS A 90 14.73 27.42 -7.34
CA LYS A 90 15.81 26.62 -6.76
C LYS A 90 15.27 25.30 -6.23
N PRO A 91 16.04 24.20 -6.32
CA PRO A 91 15.67 22.92 -5.72
C PRO A 91 15.35 23.04 -4.23
N VAL A 92 14.30 22.36 -3.78
CA VAL A 92 14.02 22.18 -2.36
C VAL A 92 14.85 21.01 -1.85
N ALA A 93 16.14 21.24 -1.62
CA ALA A 93 17.08 20.20 -1.19
C ALA A 93 17.06 19.95 0.32
N ASN A 94 17.41 18.72 0.73
CA ASN A 94 17.59 18.28 2.11
C ASN A 94 16.40 18.62 3.02
N ARG A 95 15.18 18.36 2.52
CA ARG A 95 13.97 18.67 3.26
C ARG A 95 13.13 17.43 3.46
N ALA A 96 12.68 17.24 4.71
CA ALA A 96 11.74 16.18 5.02
C ALA A 96 10.46 16.34 4.19
N PHE A 97 9.98 15.23 3.63
CA PHE A 97 8.73 15.19 2.91
C PHE A 97 7.91 13.97 3.31
N SER A 98 6.61 14.05 3.05
CA SER A 98 5.67 12.94 3.15
C SER A 98 4.84 12.86 1.86
N ILE A 99 4.84 11.71 1.21
CA ILE A 99 3.95 11.38 0.10
C ILE A 99 2.79 10.58 0.68
N ILE A 100 1.58 11.07 0.50
CA ILE A 100 0.34 10.37 0.85
C ILE A 100 -0.20 9.78 -0.45
N MET A 101 -0.28 8.45 -0.53
CA MET A 101 -0.80 7.77 -1.71
C MET A 101 -2.34 7.70 -1.71
N GLY A 102 -2.94 7.18 -2.78
CA GLY A 102 -4.39 7.07 -2.92
C GLY A 102 -5.01 6.13 -1.88
N ASP A 103 -4.28 5.10 -1.46
CA ASP A 103 -4.67 4.18 -0.39
C ASP A 103 -4.55 4.75 1.04
N GLY A 104 -4.05 6.00 1.17
CA GLY A 104 -3.84 6.66 2.45
C GLY A 104 -2.53 6.31 3.16
N SER A 105 -1.73 5.40 2.62
CA SER A 105 -0.38 5.13 3.12
C SER A 105 0.52 6.35 2.98
N VAL A 106 1.49 6.48 3.90
CA VAL A 106 2.39 7.63 3.98
C VAL A 106 3.82 7.19 3.84
N ILE A 107 4.47 7.62 2.76
CA ILE A 107 5.90 7.41 2.50
C ILE A 107 6.64 8.66 2.95
N LYS A 108 7.57 8.50 3.90
CA LYS A 108 8.39 9.60 4.41
C LYS A 108 9.80 9.52 3.87
N GLY A 109 10.43 10.66 3.63
CA GLY A 109 11.80 10.72 3.17
C GLY A 109 12.41 12.12 3.29
N MET A 110 13.61 12.27 2.74
CA MET A 110 14.29 13.56 2.56
C MET A 110 14.58 13.79 1.09
N THR A 111 14.37 15.02 0.62
CA THR A 111 14.76 15.38 -0.74
C THR A 111 16.26 15.41 -0.91
N ASP A 112 16.73 15.00 -2.08
CA ASP A 112 18.15 15.06 -2.43
C ASP A 112 18.63 16.48 -2.79
N LYS A 113 19.88 16.61 -3.23
CA LYS A 113 20.47 17.90 -3.67
C LYS A 113 19.77 18.54 -4.86
N ALA A 114 19.11 17.75 -5.71
CA ALA A 114 18.33 18.19 -6.85
C ALA A 114 16.85 18.44 -6.48
N GLY A 115 16.47 18.27 -5.21
CA GLY A 115 15.11 18.46 -4.72
C GLY A 115 14.18 17.28 -5.04
N THR A 116 14.73 16.11 -5.40
CA THR A 116 13.92 14.95 -5.77
C THR A 116 13.51 14.11 -4.57
N THR A 117 12.34 13.49 -4.63
CA THR A 117 11.78 12.64 -3.56
C THR A 117 12.17 11.16 -3.68
N GLY A 118 13.06 10.81 -4.61
CA GLY A 118 13.28 9.41 -4.99
C GLY A 118 12.13 8.81 -5.81
N LEU A 119 12.38 7.63 -6.36
CA LEU A 119 11.43 6.91 -7.22
C LEU A 119 10.30 6.32 -6.38
N GLN A 120 9.06 6.64 -6.75
CA GLN A 120 7.86 6.01 -6.22
C GLN A 120 7.33 5.05 -7.27
N LYS A 121 7.14 3.80 -6.86
CA LYS A 121 6.61 2.75 -7.71
C LYS A 121 5.21 2.38 -7.29
N SER A 122 4.33 2.24 -8.27
CA SER A 122 2.99 1.71 -8.06
C SER A 122 2.61 0.76 -9.19
N ILE A 123 1.61 -0.08 -8.92
CA ILE A 123 0.90 -0.84 -9.95
C ILE A 123 -0.42 -0.15 -10.35
N PHE A 124 -0.79 0.90 -9.62
CA PHE A 124 -2.01 1.67 -9.83
C PHE A 124 -1.65 3.06 -10.37
N VAL A 125 -2.54 3.63 -11.19
CA VAL A 125 -2.49 5.05 -11.52
C VAL A 125 -3.30 5.77 -10.46
N GLU A 126 -2.62 6.46 -9.55
CA GLU A 126 -3.26 7.13 -8.40
C GLU A 126 -2.73 8.55 -8.21
N GLY A 127 -3.61 9.47 -7.80
CA GLY A 127 -3.19 10.82 -7.45
C GLY A 127 -2.50 10.81 -6.09
N VAL A 128 -1.31 11.41 -6.01
CA VAL A 128 -0.57 11.53 -4.75
C VAL A 128 -0.64 12.94 -4.18
N LYS A 129 -0.53 13.06 -2.85
CA LYS A 129 -0.36 14.34 -2.17
C LYS A 129 1.03 14.43 -1.55
N LEU A 130 1.82 15.39 -2.01
CA LEU A 130 3.14 15.66 -1.47
C LEU A 130 3.07 16.78 -0.43
N ARG A 131 3.63 16.51 0.75
CA ARG A 131 3.77 17.48 1.84
C ARG A 131 5.23 17.70 2.17
N ILE A 132 5.63 18.96 2.29
CA ILE A 132 6.97 19.35 2.74
C ILE A 132 6.92 19.63 4.24
N GLY A 133 7.87 19.07 4.98
CA GLY A 133 8.00 19.27 6.42
C GLY A 133 8.49 20.68 6.80
N PRO A 134 8.31 21.06 8.08
CA PRO A 134 8.89 22.30 8.62
C PRO A 134 10.43 22.29 8.52
N LYS A 135 11.04 23.48 8.64
CA LYS A 135 12.51 23.59 8.72
C LYS A 135 13.00 23.04 10.06
#